data_AF-A0A1G3ZMP8-F1
#
_entry.id   AF-A0A1G3ZMP8-F1
#
_cell.length_a   1.000
_cell.length_b   1.000
_cell.length_c   1.000
_cell.angle_alpha   90.00
_cell.angle_beta   90.00
_cell.angle_gamma   90.00
#
_symmetry.space_group_name_H-M   'P 1'
#
loop_
_entity.id
_entity.type
_entity.pdbx_description
1 polymer ?
#
loop_
_entity_poly.entity_id
_entity_poly.type
_entity_poly.pdbx_seq_one_letter_code
_entity_poly.pdbx_strand_id
1 'polypeptide(L)'
;MYLHYTFAAQSFGSDSSSAGRDLNAYTNLKINRGLMLKSLFLLFSVLFLMSNSHAETKIGIMDMNRIFTEYYKTKDAQSHYVAVEASANKELNERIDSLKKEMEEINKLNAELEKPELSKEEHDAKAKIYKEKVAKARILDREIVEFRSAKQKKLQEQSLGMRKDIIDEIMKVVNEQIKIRGFNIVFDKSGLSAGAVPVVLYSSPDFDVSSEVIAVLNSAKKELTTKSTKDDATSTKKD
;
A
#
# COMPACT_ATOMS: atom_id res chain seq x y z
N MET A 1 -1.30 16.61 45.21
CA MET A 1 -0.87 15.29 45.73
C MET A 1 0.55 15.07 45.21
N TYR A 2 1.56 15.81 45.70
CA TYR A 2 2.39 15.58 46.92
C TYR A 2 2.84 14.11 47.02
N LEU A 3 4.12 13.73 47.05
CA LEU A 3 5.32 14.41 47.57
C LEU A 3 6.62 14.08 46.79
N HIS A 4 7.48 15.09 46.66
CA HIS A 4 8.94 14.95 46.55
C HIS A 4 9.52 14.63 47.94
N TYR A 5 10.51 13.73 48.02
CA TYR A 5 11.34 13.55 49.21
C TYR A 5 12.79 13.93 48.90
N THR A 6 13.20 15.08 49.42
CA THR A 6 14.59 15.54 49.52
C THR A 6 15.00 15.33 50.97
N PHE A 7 16.00 14.49 51.24
CA PHE A 7 16.55 14.33 52.60
C PHE A 7 17.82 15.17 52.72
N ALA A 8 17.75 16.19 53.58
CA ALA A 8 18.88 16.99 54.02
C ALA A 8 19.70 16.20 55.05
N ALA A 9 21.02 16.17 54.87
CA ALA A 9 21.96 15.68 55.86
C ALA A 9 22.26 16.80 56.86
N GLN A 10 21.91 16.59 58.13
CA GLN A 10 22.24 17.50 59.22
C GLN A 10 23.41 16.91 60.01
N SER A 11 24.52 17.66 60.04
CA SER A 11 25.68 17.40 60.89
C SER A 11 25.40 17.87 62.31
N PHE A 12 25.77 17.06 63.30
CA PHE A 12 26.01 17.51 64.67
C PHE A 12 27.26 16.80 65.20
N GLY A 13 28.19 17.60 65.68
CA GLY A 13 29.44 17.16 66.31
C GLY A 13 29.34 17.04 67.83
N SER A 14 30.34 16.32 68.36
CA SER A 14 30.93 16.35 69.71
C SER A 14 30.01 16.22 70.93
N ASP A 15 30.23 15.18 71.74
CA ASP A 15 31.12 15.35 72.91
C ASP A 15 31.55 14.00 73.52
N SER A 16 32.70 14.08 74.19
CA SER A 16 33.47 13.06 74.89
C SER A 16 32.93 12.73 76.29
N SER A 17 33.05 11.47 76.73
CA SER A 17 33.51 11.09 78.08
C SER A 17 33.48 9.57 78.30
N SER A 18 34.47 9.14 79.06
CA SER A 18 34.97 7.79 79.36
C SER A 18 34.01 6.90 80.16
N ALA A 19 33.93 5.62 79.79
CA ALA A 19 33.82 4.50 80.73
C ALA A 19 34.25 3.21 80.02
N GLY A 20 35.44 2.72 80.36
CA GLY A 20 35.94 1.45 79.84
C GLY A 20 35.11 0.27 80.36
N ARG A 21 34.71 -0.62 79.46
CA ARG A 21 34.48 -2.06 79.70
C ARG A 21 34.78 -2.80 78.40
N ASP A 22 35.86 -3.57 78.44
CA ASP A 22 36.01 -4.87 77.78
C ASP A 22 35.81 -4.91 76.26
N LEU A 23 36.86 -4.47 75.55
CA LEU A 23 37.26 -5.09 74.29
C LEU A 23 37.49 -6.58 74.56
N ASN A 24 36.62 -7.47 74.06
CA ASN A 24 36.93 -8.80 73.52
C ASN A 24 35.69 -9.68 73.51
N ALA A 25 34.82 -9.55 72.50
CA ALA A 25 33.94 -10.66 72.11
C ALA A 25 33.30 -10.50 70.72
N TYR A 26 33.98 -10.01 69.67
CA TYR A 26 33.60 -10.30 68.26
C TYR A 26 34.76 -10.05 67.29
N THR A 27 35.95 -10.57 67.59
CA THR A 27 37.05 -10.52 66.63
C THR A 27 37.76 -11.85 66.69
N ASN A 28 37.34 -12.78 65.84
CA ASN A 28 38.21 -13.77 65.20
C ASN A 28 37.41 -14.60 64.19
N LEU A 29 36.73 -13.96 63.25
CA LEU A 29 36.59 -14.60 61.95
C LEU A 29 37.94 -14.40 61.26
N LYS A 30 38.77 -15.46 61.20
CA LYS A 30 39.97 -15.47 60.36
C LYS A 30 39.50 -15.38 58.90
N ILE A 31 39.23 -14.17 58.44
CA ILE A 31 38.92 -13.89 57.05
C ILE A 31 40.19 -14.19 56.29
N ASN A 32 40.19 -15.36 55.66
CA ASN A 32 41.31 -15.79 54.84
C ASN A 32 41.32 -14.85 53.62
N ARG A 33 42.18 -13.83 53.64
CA ARG A 33 42.17 -12.73 52.64
C ARG A 33 42.21 -13.27 51.22
N GLY A 34 42.90 -14.40 50.99
CA GLY A 34 42.93 -15.10 49.71
C GLY A 34 41.61 -15.81 49.34
N LEU A 35 40.85 -16.33 50.31
CA LEU A 35 39.53 -16.92 50.07
C LEU A 35 38.49 -15.83 49.81
N MET A 36 38.58 -14.70 50.52
CA MET A 36 37.67 -13.57 50.33
C MET A 36 37.91 -12.87 48.98
N LEU A 37 39.18 -12.73 48.55
CA LEU A 37 39.51 -12.19 47.23
C LEU A 37 39.03 -13.11 46.10
N LYS A 38 39.16 -14.44 46.27
CA LYS A 38 38.65 -15.43 45.31
C LYS A 38 37.12 -15.43 45.25
N SER A 39 36.44 -15.31 46.39
CA SER A 39 34.98 -15.19 46.45
C SER A 39 34.49 -13.89 45.81
N LEU A 40 35.23 -12.79 45.97
CA LEU A 40 34.91 -11.51 45.34
C LEU A 40 35.14 -11.55 43.82
N PHE A 41 36.19 -12.24 43.36
CA PHE A 41 36.48 -12.45 41.94
C PHE A 41 35.46 -13.40 41.27
N LEU A 42 35.00 -14.42 42.00
CA LEU A 42 33.95 -15.33 41.55
C LEU A 42 32.60 -14.59 41.45
N LEU A 43 32.26 -13.76 42.44
CA LEU A 43 31.03 -12.95 42.45
C LEU A 43 31.05 -11.89 41.33
N PHE A 44 32.20 -11.28 41.06
CA PHE A 44 32.38 -10.32 39.96
C PHE A 44 32.29 -11.01 38.58
N SER A 45 32.79 -12.24 38.43
CA SER A 45 32.66 -13.02 37.19
C SER A 45 31.22 -13.47 36.91
N VAL A 46 30.44 -13.79 37.94
CA VAL A 46 29.01 -14.13 37.79
C VAL A 46 28.17 -12.91 37.39
N LEU A 47 28.52 -11.72 37.88
CA LEU A 47 27.84 -10.47 37.50
C LEU A 47 28.16 -10.02 36.06
N PHE A 48 29.32 -10.39 35.50
CA PHE A 48 29.67 -10.10 34.10
C PHE A 48 28.96 -11.02 33.08
N LEU A 49 28.48 -12.20 33.53
CA LEU A 49 27.73 -13.15 32.69
C LEU A 49 26.23 -12.83 32.60
N MET A 50 25.74 -11.83 33.34
CA MET A 50 24.43 -11.20 33.09
C MET A 50 24.56 -10.27 31.88
N SER A 51 24.98 -10.81 30.73
CA SER A 51 24.90 -10.10 29.46
C SER A 51 23.43 -9.76 29.22
N ASN A 52 23.14 -8.46 29.09
CA ASN A 52 21.81 -7.98 28.81
C ASN A 52 21.25 -8.70 27.58
N SER A 53 20.29 -9.60 27.79
CA SER A 53 19.39 -10.07 26.73
C SER A 53 18.42 -8.92 26.43
N HIS A 54 18.93 -7.85 25.83
CA HIS A 54 18.05 -6.92 25.12
C HIS A 54 17.54 -7.68 23.90
N ALA A 55 16.23 -7.88 23.84
CA ALA A 55 15.60 -8.38 22.62
C ALA A 55 16.00 -7.44 21.47
N GLU A 56 16.82 -7.93 20.55
CA GLU A 56 17.24 -7.15 19.39
C GLU A 56 16.00 -6.89 18.52
N THR A 57 15.54 -5.64 18.48
CA THR A 57 14.40 -5.24 17.65
C THR A 57 14.82 -5.33 16.18
N LYS A 58 14.27 -6.30 15.46
CA LYS A 58 14.45 -6.44 14.02
C LYS A 58 13.49 -5.52 13.27
N ILE A 59 14.06 -4.52 12.60
CA ILE A 59 13.32 -3.58 11.76
C ILE A 59 13.45 -4.00 10.29
N GLY A 60 12.36 -3.96 9.54
CA GLY A 60 12.35 -4.09 8.09
C GLY A 60 11.85 -2.80 7.43
N ILE A 61 12.33 -2.53 6.22
CA ILE A 61 11.87 -1.44 5.36
C ILE A 61 11.35 -2.05 4.05
N MET A 62 10.25 -1.54 3.53
CA MET A 62 9.70 -1.92 2.24
C MET A 62 9.21 -0.68 1.50
N ASP A 63 9.26 -0.73 0.17
CA ASP A 63 8.67 0.26 -0.72
C ASP A 63 7.41 -0.33 -1.34
N MET A 64 6.26 -0.08 -0.72
CA MET A 64 5.01 -0.67 -1.18
C MET A 64 4.59 -0.15 -2.57
N ASN A 65 4.95 1.09 -2.91
CA ASN A 65 4.73 1.64 -4.25
C ASN A 65 5.57 0.90 -5.30
N ARG A 66 6.87 0.70 -5.04
CA ARG A 66 7.75 -0.06 -5.93
C ARG A 66 7.29 -1.51 -6.06
N ILE A 67 6.98 -2.19 -4.95
CA ILE A 67 6.47 -3.56 -4.95
C ILE A 67 5.21 -3.67 -5.81
N PHE A 68 4.25 -2.75 -5.62
CA PHE A 68 3.04 -2.70 -6.43
C PHE A 68 3.37 -2.49 -7.91
N THR A 69 4.20 -1.51 -8.25
CA THR A 69 4.51 -1.14 -9.64
C THR A 69 5.32 -2.22 -10.38
N GLU A 70 6.23 -2.92 -9.70
CA GLU A 70 7.08 -3.96 -10.30
C GLU A 70 6.43 -5.36 -10.32
N TYR A 71 5.33 -5.55 -9.59
CA TYR A 71 4.57 -6.80 -9.64
C TYR A 71 3.91 -7.00 -11.01
N TYR A 72 4.10 -8.18 -11.60
CA TYR A 72 3.62 -8.46 -12.95
C TYR A 72 2.10 -8.30 -13.11
N LYS A 73 1.31 -8.67 -12.10
CA LYS A 73 -0.15 -8.54 -12.18
C LYS A 73 -0.59 -7.09 -12.25
N THR A 74 0.17 -6.16 -11.68
CA THR A 74 -0.09 -4.72 -11.81
C THR A 74 0.07 -4.25 -13.25
N LYS A 75 1.10 -4.74 -13.95
CA LYS A 75 1.33 -4.42 -15.36
C LYS A 75 0.22 -5.02 -16.24
N ASP A 76 -0.13 -6.28 -16.01
CA ASP A 76 -1.19 -6.97 -16.75
C ASP A 76 -2.56 -6.27 -16.52
N ALA A 77 -2.84 -5.90 -15.26
CA ALA A 77 -3.98 -5.08 -14.85
C ALA A 77 -4.04 -3.72 -15.57
N GLN A 78 -2.92 -3.00 -15.62
CA GLN A 78 -2.82 -1.70 -16.28
C GLN A 78 -3.08 -1.83 -17.78
N SER A 79 -2.50 -2.84 -18.44
CA SER A 79 -2.77 -3.12 -19.86
C SER A 79 -4.24 -3.43 -20.11
N HIS A 80 -4.88 -4.22 -19.23
CA HIS A 80 -6.30 -4.51 -19.33
C HIS A 80 -7.15 -3.24 -19.16
N TYR A 81 -6.84 -2.40 -18.17
CA TYR A 81 -7.54 -1.14 -17.94
C TYR A 81 -7.50 -0.22 -19.17
N VAL A 82 -6.31 -0.03 -19.77
CA VAL A 82 -6.16 0.79 -20.99
C VAL A 82 -6.99 0.24 -22.14
N ALA A 83 -7.06 -1.09 -22.31
CA ALA A 83 -7.89 -1.70 -23.35
C ALA A 83 -9.39 -1.47 -23.12
N VAL A 84 -9.85 -1.57 -21.86
CA VAL A 84 -11.26 -1.32 -21.50
C VAL A 84 -11.61 0.16 -21.68
N GLU A 85 -10.72 1.08 -21.29
CA GLU A 85 -10.89 2.52 -21.50
C GLU A 85 -10.96 2.87 -23.00
N ALA A 86 -10.05 2.32 -23.81
CA ALA A 86 -10.07 2.50 -25.26
C ALA A 86 -11.39 2.01 -25.89
N SER A 87 -11.89 0.85 -25.45
CA SER A 87 -13.19 0.33 -25.89
C SER A 87 -14.36 1.24 -25.48
N ALA A 88 -14.33 1.80 -24.26
CA ALA A 88 -15.36 2.72 -23.79
C ALA A 88 -15.36 4.03 -24.58
N ASN A 89 -14.18 4.56 -24.89
CA ASN A 89 -14.02 5.76 -25.73
C ASN A 89 -14.50 5.51 -27.17
N LYS A 90 -14.24 4.33 -27.73
CA LYS A 90 -14.76 3.95 -29.04
C LYS A 90 -16.30 3.96 -29.06
N GLU A 91 -16.93 3.29 -28.09
CA GLU A 91 -18.39 3.25 -27.98
C GLU A 91 -19.00 4.65 -27.75
N LEU A 92 -18.33 5.51 -26.97
CA LEU A 92 -18.74 6.90 -26.81
C LEU A 92 -18.69 7.68 -28.14
N ASN A 93 -17.61 7.51 -28.90
CA ASN A 93 -17.44 8.19 -30.19
C ASN A 93 -18.51 7.74 -31.20
N GLU A 94 -18.85 6.45 -31.24
CA GLU A 94 -19.93 5.94 -32.11
C GLU A 94 -21.30 6.58 -31.80
N ARG A 95 -21.59 6.83 -30.51
CA ARG A 95 -22.80 7.55 -30.07
C ARG A 95 -22.76 9.02 -30.48
N ILE A 96 -21.62 9.68 -30.27
CA ILE A 96 -21.41 11.08 -30.68
C ILE A 96 -21.57 11.24 -32.19
N ASP A 97 -21.01 10.32 -32.98
CA ASP A 97 -21.10 10.39 -34.44
C ASP A 97 -22.53 10.10 -34.93
N SER A 98 -23.27 9.25 -34.22
CA SER A 98 -24.71 9.06 -34.47
C SER A 98 -25.50 10.35 -34.22
N LEU A 99 -25.23 11.04 -33.10
CA LEU A 99 -25.84 12.34 -32.80
C LEU A 99 -25.49 13.39 -33.87
N LYS A 100 -24.21 13.49 -34.27
CA LYS A 100 -23.77 14.43 -35.33
C LYS A 100 -24.54 14.20 -36.64
N LYS A 101 -24.70 12.96 -37.09
CA LYS A 101 -25.48 12.63 -38.29
C LYS A 101 -26.93 13.08 -38.19
N GLU A 102 -27.58 12.86 -37.05
CA GLU A 102 -28.95 13.34 -36.85
C GLU A 102 -29.02 14.87 -36.85
N MET A 103 -28.04 15.56 -36.26
CA MET A 103 -27.94 17.03 -36.29
C MET A 103 -27.72 17.58 -37.71
N GLU A 104 -26.92 16.92 -38.53
CA GLU A 104 -26.74 17.28 -39.95
C GLU A 104 -28.05 17.17 -40.73
N GLU A 105 -28.80 16.07 -40.54
CA GLU A 105 -30.10 15.87 -41.19
C GLU A 105 -31.16 16.87 -40.69
N ILE A 106 -31.17 17.20 -39.39
CA ILE A 106 -32.02 18.27 -38.83
C ILE A 106 -31.75 19.60 -39.51
N ASN A 107 -30.47 19.97 -39.68
CA ASN A 107 -30.08 21.23 -40.31
C ASN A 107 -30.50 21.28 -41.79
N LYS A 108 -30.34 20.17 -42.52
CA LYS A 108 -30.82 20.06 -43.91
C LYS A 108 -32.33 20.22 -44.00
N LEU A 109 -33.09 19.51 -43.18
CA LEU A 109 -34.56 19.60 -43.14
C LEU A 109 -35.04 21.00 -42.78
N ASN A 110 -34.36 21.68 -41.84
CA ASN A 110 -34.67 23.06 -41.49
C ASN A 110 -34.50 24.00 -42.70
N ALA A 111 -33.36 23.90 -43.40
CA ALA A 111 -33.11 24.70 -44.59
C ALA A 111 -34.09 24.40 -45.74
N GLU A 112 -34.56 23.16 -45.86
CA GLU A 112 -35.60 22.82 -46.84
C GLU A 112 -36.97 23.39 -46.48
N LEU A 113 -37.36 23.36 -45.20
CA LEU A 113 -38.62 23.90 -44.72
C LEU A 113 -38.73 25.43 -44.90
N GLU A 114 -37.62 26.14 -44.93
CA GLU A 114 -37.57 27.58 -45.19
C GLU A 114 -37.77 27.97 -46.66
N LYS A 115 -37.81 27.00 -47.59
CA LYS A 115 -37.99 27.28 -49.02
C LYS A 115 -39.45 27.68 -49.34
N PRO A 116 -39.68 28.82 -50.02
CA PRO A 116 -41.03 29.33 -50.29
C PRO A 116 -41.80 28.53 -51.37
N GLU A 117 -41.14 27.58 -52.02
CA GLU A 117 -41.66 26.82 -53.17
C GLU A 117 -42.40 25.52 -52.78
N LEU A 118 -42.41 25.17 -51.48
CA LEU A 118 -43.03 23.93 -50.99
C LEU A 118 -44.56 24.00 -51.04
N SER A 119 -45.19 22.94 -51.54
CA SER A 119 -46.63 22.74 -51.32
C SER A 119 -46.93 22.51 -49.83
N LYS A 120 -48.19 22.72 -49.45
CA LYS A 120 -48.63 22.52 -48.05
C LYS A 120 -48.39 21.09 -47.58
N GLU A 121 -48.72 20.12 -48.42
CA GLU A 121 -48.55 18.69 -48.14
C GLU A 121 -47.08 18.29 -47.97
N GLU A 122 -46.19 18.80 -48.83
CA GLU A 122 -44.74 18.56 -48.72
C GLU A 122 -44.14 19.21 -47.48
N HIS A 123 -44.58 20.43 -47.16
CA HIS A 123 -44.16 21.13 -45.96
C HIS A 123 -44.58 20.34 -44.70
N ASP A 124 -45.83 19.90 -44.61
CA ASP A 124 -46.33 19.14 -43.46
C ASP A 124 -45.60 17.79 -43.30
N ALA A 125 -45.31 17.10 -44.41
CA ALA A 125 -44.54 15.86 -44.39
C ALA A 125 -43.11 16.07 -43.88
N LYS A 126 -42.40 17.10 -44.38
CA LYS A 126 -41.03 17.43 -43.93
C LYS A 126 -41.01 17.90 -42.48
N ALA A 127 -42.00 18.68 -42.04
CA ALA A 127 -42.12 19.15 -40.68
C ALA A 127 -42.31 17.99 -39.69
N LYS A 128 -43.03 16.94 -40.09
CA LYS A 128 -43.16 15.70 -39.31
C LYS A 128 -41.80 14.99 -39.15
N ILE A 129 -41.08 14.76 -40.26
CA ILE A 129 -39.76 14.11 -40.23
C ILE A 129 -38.78 14.93 -39.39
N TYR A 130 -38.78 16.25 -39.53
CA TYR A 130 -37.96 17.16 -38.71
C TYR A 130 -38.22 16.96 -37.22
N LYS A 131 -39.49 16.92 -36.78
CA LYS A 131 -39.86 16.70 -35.37
C LYS A 131 -39.38 15.34 -34.87
N GLU A 132 -39.51 14.29 -35.68
CA GLU A 132 -39.01 12.94 -35.35
C GLU A 132 -37.49 12.92 -35.17
N LYS A 133 -36.76 13.59 -36.08
CA LYS A 133 -35.30 13.72 -36.02
C LYS A 133 -34.83 14.50 -34.78
N VAL A 134 -35.48 15.62 -34.47
CA VAL A 134 -35.21 16.39 -33.24
C VAL A 134 -35.46 15.55 -31.98
N ALA A 135 -36.55 14.78 -31.94
CA ALA A 135 -36.83 13.88 -30.83
C ALA A 135 -35.73 12.81 -30.67
N LYS A 136 -35.28 12.21 -31.78
CA LYS A 136 -34.19 11.23 -31.79
C LYS A 136 -32.86 11.83 -31.32
N ALA A 137 -32.50 13.03 -31.79
CA ALA A 137 -31.28 13.71 -31.36
C ALA A 137 -31.28 13.99 -29.84
N ARG A 138 -32.43 14.39 -29.27
CA ARG A 138 -32.56 14.58 -27.81
C ARG A 138 -32.39 13.28 -27.03
N ILE A 139 -32.85 12.15 -27.57
CA ILE A 139 -32.65 10.82 -26.96
C ILE A 139 -31.16 10.47 -26.98
N LEU A 140 -30.50 10.59 -28.13
CA LEU A 140 -29.07 10.32 -28.28
C LEU A 140 -28.20 11.19 -27.36
N ASP A 141 -28.52 12.48 -27.23
CA ASP A 141 -27.82 13.39 -26.33
C ASP A 141 -27.92 12.92 -24.86
N ARG A 142 -29.12 12.54 -24.42
CA ARG A 142 -29.32 11.96 -23.08
C ARG A 142 -28.55 10.66 -22.89
N GLU A 143 -28.62 9.75 -23.86
CA GLU A 143 -27.89 8.48 -23.83
C GLU A 143 -26.38 8.68 -23.72
N ILE A 144 -25.81 9.68 -24.39
CA ILE A 144 -24.38 10.02 -24.29
C ILE A 144 -24.01 10.42 -22.86
N VAL A 145 -24.81 11.28 -22.22
CA VAL A 145 -24.56 11.73 -20.84
C VAL A 145 -24.65 10.56 -19.87
N GLU A 146 -25.70 9.75 -19.97
CA GLU A 146 -25.91 8.57 -19.13
C GLU A 146 -24.80 7.53 -19.33
N PHE A 147 -24.44 7.28 -20.59
CA PHE A 147 -23.38 6.35 -20.96
C PHE A 147 -22.03 6.77 -20.36
N ARG A 148 -21.65 8.04 -20.52
CA ARG A 148 -20.39 8.58 -19.99
C ARG A 148 -20.33 8.43 -18.46
N SER A 149 -21.40 8.81 -17.77
CA SER A 149 -21.48 8.69 -16.31
C SER A 149 -21.38 7.23 -15.85
N ALA A 150 -22.15 6.33 -16.46
CA ALA A 150 -22.17 4.91 -16.12
C ALA A 150 -20.82 4.24 -16.38
N LYS A 151 -20.17 4.50 -17.53
CA LYS A 151 -18.86 3.93 -17.85
C LYS A 151 -17.77 4.48 -16.94
N GLN A 152 -17.77 5.78 -16.63
CA GLN A 152 -16.80 6.37 -15.71
C GLN A 152 -16.89 5.71 -14.32
N LYS A 153 -18.10 5.57 -13.79
CA LYS A 153 -18.33 4.89 -12.51
C LYS A 153 -17.82 3.45 -12.54
N LYS A 154 -18.16 2.70 -13.60
CA LYS A 154 -17.72 1.31 -13.76
C LYS A 154 -16.19 1.19 -13.84
N LEU A 155 -15.52 2.04 -14.61
CA LEU A 155 -14.07 2.05 -14.72
C LEU A 155 -13.40 2.36 -13.37
N GLN A 156 -13.97 3.30 -12.60
CA GLN A 156 -13.50 3.63 -11.26
C GLN A 156 -13.65 2.44 -10.31
N GLU A 157 -14.81 1.80 -10.28
CA GLU A 157 -15.07 0.61 -9.45
C GLU A 157 -14.12 -0.54 -9.81
N GLN A 158 -13.94 -0.79 -11.11
CA GLN A 158 -12.99 -1.81 -11.60
C GLN A 158 -11.55 -1.49 -11.20
N SER A 159 -11.12 -0.23 -11.32
CA SER A 159 -9.78 0.21 -10.92
C SER A 159 -9.53 0.03 -9.43
N LEU A 160 -10.50 0.40 -8.58
CA LEU A 160 -10.41 0.22 -7.13
C LEU A 160 -10.40 -1.26 -6.73
N GLY A 161 -11.26 -2.09 -7.33
CA GLY A 161 -11.30 -3.52 -7.07
C GLY A 161 -10.00 -4.22 -7.45
N MET A 162 -9.52 -3.96 -8.68
CA MET A 162 -8.26 -4.49 -9.18
C MET A 162 -7.07 -4.10 -8.31
N ARG A 163 -6.99 -2.82 -7.90
CA ARG A 163 -5.94 -2.35 -7.00
C ARG A 163 -6.01 -3.07 -5.64
N LYS A 164 -7.21 -3.22 -5.08
CA LYS A 164 -7.42 -3.94 -3.82
C LYS A 164 -6.94 -5.38 -3.92
N ASP A 165 -7.36 -6.11 -4.95
CA ASP A 165 -6.99 -7.52 -5.12
C ASP A 165 -5.47 -7.69 -5.23
N ILE A 166 -4.80 -6.81 -5.97
CA ILE A 166 -3.34 -6.80 -6.08
C ILE A 166 -2.67 -6.53 -4.72
N ILE A 167 -3.14 -5.54 -3.97
CA ILE A 167 -2.60 -5.23 -2.64
C ILE A 167 -2.79 -6.41 -1.69
N ASP A 168 -3.97 -7.06 -1.71
CA ASP A 168 -4.27 -8.21 -0.86
C ASP A 168 -3.32 -9.39 -1.17
N GLU A 169 -2.94 -9.60 -2.44
CA GLU A 169 -1.92 -10.57 -2.82
C GLU A 169 -0.52 -10.18 -2.34
N ILE A 170 -0.12 -8.92 -2.53
CA ILE A 170 1.18 -8.40 -2.03
C ILE A 170 1.29 -8.60 -0.52
N MET A 171 0.23 -8.27 0.22
CA MET A 171 0.21 -8.37 1.68
C MET A 171 0.37 -9.81 2.18
N LYS A 172 -0.09 -10.82 1.43
CA LYS A 172 0.16 -12.23 1.77
C LYS A 172 1.66 -12.52 1.75
N VAL A 173 2.35 -12.14 0.67
CA VAL A 173 3.80 -12.36 0.54
C VAL A 173 4.58 -11.54 1.58
N VAL A 174 4.20 -10.28 1.80
CA VAL A 174 4.81 -9.42 2.84
C VAL A 174 4.70 -10.08 4.21
N ASN A 175 3.52 -10.57 4.60
CA ASN A 175 3.33 -11.22 5.89
C ASN A 175 4.14 -12.51 6.04
N GLU A 176 4.34 -13.27 4.98
CA GLU A 176 5.23 -14.43 4.97
C GLU A 176 6.69 -14.01 5.16
N GLN A 177 7.15 -12.96 4.46
CA GLN A 177 8.50 -12.44 4.60
C GLN A 177 8.79 -11.89 5.99
N ILE A 178 7.81 -11.20 6.60
CA ILE A 178 7.89 -10.75 8.00
C ILE A 178 8.18 -11.91 8.95
N LYS A 179 7.46 -13.03 8.78
CA LYS A 179 7.64 -14.23 9.61
C LYS A 179 8.99 -14.90 9.38
N ILE A 180 9.41 -15.04 8.12
CA ILE A 180 10.70 -15.67 7.75
C ILE A 180 11.89 -14.88 8.30
N ARG A 181 11.85 -13.55 8.19
CA ARG A 181 12.93 -12.66 8.67
C ARG A 181 12.86 -12.39 10.18
N GLY A 182 11.70 -12.64 10.80
CA GLY A 182 11.44 -12.39 12.21
C GLY A 182 11.41 -10.89 12.53
N PHE A 183 10.91 -10.05 11.61
CA PHE A 183 10.78 -8.62 11.86
C PHE A 183 9.79 -8.34 12.98
N ASN A 184 10.16 -7.43 13.87
CA ASN A 184 9.28 -6.91 14.92
C ASN A 184 8.51 -5.68 14.45
N ILE A 185 9.12 -4.89 13.55
CA ILE A 185 8.54 -3.67 12.99
C ILE A 185 8.89 -3.60 11.51
N VAL A 186 7.92 -3.25 10.66
CA VAL A 186 8.17 -2.95 9.25
C VAL A 186 7.61 -1.58 8.92
N PHE A 187 8.41 -0.74 8.25
CA PHE A 187 7.96 0.54 7.72
C PHE A 187 7.85 0.50 6.20
N ASP A 188 6.75 1.06 5.70
CA ASP A 188 6.62 1.43 4.29
C ASP A 188 7.29 2.78 4.06
N LYS A 189 8.43 2.80 3.35
CA LYS A 189 9.13 4.04 3.02
C LYS A 189 8.44 4.86 1.94
N SER A 190 7.46 4.29 1.22
CA SER A 190 6.62 5.03 0.27
C SER A 190 5.49 5.80 0.97
N GLY A 191 5.26 5.54 2.27
CA GLY A 191 4.26 6.22 3.07
C GLY A 191 4.58 7.68 3.33
N LEU A 192 3.57 8.53 3.14
CA LEU A 192 3.59 9.93 3.55
C LEU A 192 2.82 10.10 4.86
N SER A 193 3.33 10.98 5.72
CA SER A 193 2.61 11.45 6.91
C SER A 193 1.42 12.34 6.55
N ALA A 194 0.61 12.69 7.54
CA ALA A 194 -0.51 13.64 7.37
C ALA A 194 -0.08 15.01 6.78
N GLY A 195 1.18 15.41 6.99
CA GLY A 195 1.77 16.62 6.42
C GLY A 195 2.38 16.45 5.04
N ALA A 196 2.13 15.33 4.35
CA ALA A 196 2.74 14.97 3.07
C ALA A 196 4.29 14.87 3.09
N VAL A 197 4.87 14.62 4.26
CA VAL A 197 6.31 14.39 4.44
C VAL A 197 6.59 12.88 4.54
N PRO A 198 7.65 12.34 3.92
CA PRO A 198 7.99 10.92 4.01
C PRO A 198 8.15 10.45 5.46
N VAL A 199 7.55 9.29 5.77
CA VAL A 199 7.63 8.68 7.11
C VAL A 199 9.04 8.16 7.39
N VAL A 200 9.73 7.64 6.37
CA VAL A 200 11.12 7.19 6.44
C VAL A 200 11.97 8.11 5.58
N LEU A 201 12.79 8.96 6.22
CA LEU A 201 13.70 9.86 5.50
C LEU A 201 14.96 9.15 5.01
N TYR A 202 15.44 8.18 5.79
CA TYR A 202 16.62 7.39 5.48
C TYR A 202 16.55 6.03 6.17
N SER A 203 17.05 5.01 5.48
CA SER A 203 17.38 3.70 6.04
C SER A 203 18.59 3.15 5.29
N SER A 204 19.45 2.37 5.96
CA SER A 204 20.48 1.61 5.24
C SER A 204 19.81 0.62 4.26
N PRO A 205 20.37 0.38 3.06
CA PRO A 205 19.83 -0.60 2.11
C PRO A 205 19.66 -2.00 2.70
N ASP A 206 20.44 -2.39 3.71
CA ASP A 206 20.37 -3.70 4.35
C ASP A 206 19.04 -3.97 5.07
N PHE A 207 18.29 -2.90 5.39
CA PHE A 207 16.96 -3.03 5.98
C PHE A 207 15.85 -3.19 4.92
N ASP A 208 16.13 -2.91 3.65
CA ASP A 208 15.14 -2.90 2.56
C ASP A 208 14.97 -4.31 1.95
N VAL A 209 13.79 -4.89 2.12
CA VAL A 209 13.45 -6.22 1.60
C VAL A 209 12.52 -6.17 0.38
N SER A 210 12.32 -5.00 -0.23
CA SER A 210 11.40 -4.84 -1.37
C SER A 210 11.74 -5.77 -2.53
N SER A 211 13.03 -5.88 -2.88
CA SER A 211 13.50 -6.71 -4.00
C SER A 211 13.21 -8.20 -3.76
N GLU A 212 13.29 -8.67 -2.52
CA GLU A 212 12.95 -10.05 -2.14
C GLU A 212 11.45 -10.31 -2.32
N VAL A 213 10.60 -9.41 -1.81
CA VAL A 213 9.14 -9.50 -1.98
C VAL A 213 8.76 -9.50 -3.46
N ILE A 214 9.35 -8.61 -4.27
CA ILE A 214 9.14 -8.53 -5.72
C ILE A 214 9.55 -9.84 -6.41
N ALA A 215 10.68 -10.43 -6.03
CA ALA A 215 11.15 -11.68 -6.60
C ALA A 215 10.19 -12.84 -6.32
N VAL A 216 9.65 -12.93 -5.10
CA VAL A 216 8.68 -13.97 -4.72
C VAL A 216 7.34 -13.75 -5.42
N LEU A 217 6.84 -12.52 -5.49
CA LEU A 217 5.60 -12.22 -6.22
C LEU A 217 5.70 -12.60 -7.70
N ASN A 218 6.85 -12.31 -8.32
CA ASN A 218 7.06 -12.55 -9.74
C ASN A 218 7.50 -13.99 -10.07
N SER A 219 7.92 -14.80 -9.10
CA SER A 219 8.29 -16.21 -9.35
C SER A 219 7.08 -17.05 -9.78
N ALA A 220 5.88 -16.75 -9.27
CA ALA A 220 4.64 -17.39 -9.69
C ALA A 220 4.36 -17.23 -11.21
N LYS A 221 4.68 -16.07 -11.81
CA LYS A 221 4.58 -15.88 -13.28
C LYS A 221 5.53 -16.81 -14.02
N LYS A 222 6.75 -16.99 -13.49
CA LYS A 222 7.77 -17.86 -14.09
C LYS A 222 7.36 -19.33 -14.05
N GLU A 223 6.67 -19.77 -13.01
CA GLU A 223 6.11 -21.13 -12.93
C GLU A 223 4.93 -21.35 -13.88
N LEU A 224 4.07 -20.34 -14.07
CA LEU A 224 2.97 -20.38 -15.04
C LEU A 224 3.48 -20.44 -16.49
N THR A 225 4.50 -19.65 -16.83
CA THR A 225 5.08 -19.66 -18.19
C THR A 225 5.83 -20.96 -18.47
N THR A 226 6.54 -21.53 -17.50
CA THR A 226 7.29 -22.79 -17.67
C THR A 226 6.42 -24.04 -17.72
N LYS A 227 5.22 -24.05 -17.10
CA LYS A 227 4.23 -25.12 -17.28
C LYS A 227 3.55 -25.05 -18.65
N SER A 228 3.13 -23.87 -19.08
CA SER A 228 2.50 -23.67 -20.41
C SER A 228 3.39 -24.14 -21.57
N THR A 229 4.71 -23.91 -21.51
CA THR A 229 5.65 -24.38 -22.55
C THR A 229 5.92 -25.89 -22.52
N LYS A 230 5.72 -26.57 -21.38
CA LYS A 230 5.88 -28.03 -21.29
C LYS A 230 4.65 -28.79 -21.79
N ASP A 231 3.46 -28.26 -21.56
CA ASP A 231 2.22 -28.88 -22.03
C ASP A 231 2.08 -28.79 -23.56
N ASP A 232 2.56 -27.70 -24.17
CA ASP A 232 2.56 -27.51 -25.62
C ASP A 232 3.65 -28.34 -26.34
N ALA A 233 4.78 -28.61 -25.66
CA ALA A 233 5.84 -29.50 -26.17
C ALA A 233 5.50 -30.99 -26.04
N THR A 234 4.44 -31.35 -25.30
CA THR A 234 3.99 -32.75 -25.13
C THR A 234 2.81 -33.09 -26.05
N SER A 235 2.12 -32.09 -26.62
CA SER A 235 1.05 -32.29 -27.61
C SER A 235 1.55 -32.51 -29.04
N THR A 236 2.76 -32.05 -29.37
CA THR A 236 3.37 -32.12 -30.72
C THR A 236 4.16 -33.39 -31.00
N LYS A 237 4.19 -34.36 -30.07
CA LYS A 237 4.95 -35.62 -30.21
C LYS A 237 4.07 -36.87 -30.38
N LYS A 238 2.79 -36.68 -30.69
CA LYS A 238 1.83 -37.76 -30.89
C LYS A 238 1.04 -37.54 -32.19
N ASP A 239 1.76 -37.46 -33.30
CA ASP A 239 1.29 -37.73 -34.66
C ASP A 239 2.42 -38.40 -35.45
#